data_AF-A0A950P6Q2-F1
#
_entry.id   AF-A0A950P6Q2-F1
#
_cell.length_a   1.000
_cell.length_b   1.000
_cell.length_c   1.000
_cell.angle_alpha   90.00
_cell.angle_beta   90.00
_cell.angle_gamma   90.00
#
_symmetry.space_group_name_H-M   'P 1'
#
loop_
_entity.id
_entity.type
_entity.pdbx_description
1 polymer ?
#
loop_
_entity_poly.entity_id
_entity_poly.type
_entity_poly.pdbx_seq_one_letter_code
_entity_poly.pdbx_strand_id
1 'polypeptide(L)' 'TDLDNGRIERLRASNLLYDSDGAAEFTHCYTKTLPGGFFFEIVERRGGYRGYGAANAPIRLAAQARLARALAV' A
#
# COMPACT_ATOMS: atom_id res chain seq x y z
N THR A 1 -11.91 -7.71 -8.52
CA THR A 1 -12.24 -6.62 -7.59
C THR A 1 -13.47 -5.93 -8.13
N ASP A 2 -14.41 -5.62 -7.25
CA ASP A 2 -15.69 -4.96 -7.47
C ASP A 2 -15.59 -3.42 -7.32
N LEU A 3 -14.37 -2.88 -7.25
CA LEU A 3 -14.11 -1.44 -7.20
C LEU A 3 -14.50 -0.75 -8.50
N ASP A 4 -15.22 0.37 -8.39
CA ASP A 4 -15.50 1.23 -9.53
C ASP A 4 -14.23 1.92 -10.07
N ASN A 5 -14.25 2.25 -11.37
CA ASN A 5 -13.10 2.86 -12.04
C ASN A 5 -12.66 4.19 -11.39
N GLY A 6 -13.61 5.01 -10.93
CA GLY A 6 -13.30 6.29 -10.31
C GLY A 6 -12.54 6.11 -9.00
N ARG A 7 -12.89 5.08 -8.22
CA ARG A 7 -12.16 4.70 -7.01
C ARG A 7 -10.78 4.14 -7.32
N ILE A 8 -10.63 3.31 -8.35
CA ILE A 8 -9.33 2.82 -8.80
C ILE A 8 -8.39 3.98 -9.15
N GLU A 9 -8.88 4.96 -9.90
CA GLU A 9 -8.06 6.12 -10.28
C GLU A 9 -7.66 6.98 -9.08
N ARG A 10 -8.53 7.16 -8.08
CA ARG A 10 -8.17 7.87 -6.84
C ARG A 10 -7.09 7.14 -6.04
N LEU A 11 -7.20 5.82 -5.91
CA LEU A 11 -6.19 5.00 -5.23
C LEU A 11 -4.85 5.11 -5.94
N ARG A 12 -4.85 4.99 -7.27
CA ARG A 12 -3.65 5.14 -8.12
C ARG A 12 -3.03 6.52 -7.97
N ALA A 13 -3.81 7.59 -8.11
CA ALA A 13 -3.32 8.97 -8.00
C ALA A 13 -2.67 9.25 -6.64
N SER A 14 -3.12 8.56 -5.59
CA SER A 14 -2.63 8.72 -4.22
C SER A 14 -1.54 7.71 -3.84
N ASN A 15 -1.13 6.81 -4.74
CA ASN A 15 -0.23 5.68 -4.47
C ASN A 15 -0.69 4.80 -3.29
N LEU A 16 -2.00 4.62 -3.16
CA LEU A 16 -2.60 3.78 -2.12
C LEU A 16 -2.72 2.34 -2.61
N LEU A 17 -2.32 1.41 -1.74
CA LEU A 17 -2.59 0.00 -1.90
C LEU A 17 -3.93 -0.34 -1.24
N TYR A 18 -4.55 -1.43 -1.68
CA TYR A 18 -5.89 -1.82 -1.25
C TYR A 18 -5.95 -3.34 -1.02
N ASP A 19 -6.67 -3.75 0.01
CA ASP A 19 -7.08 -5.13 0.28
C ASP A 19 -8.50 -5.15 0.87
N SER A 20 -9.18 -6.29 0.76
CA SER A 20 -10.55 -6.46 1.22
C SER A 20 -10.82 -7.87 1.72
N ASP A 21 -11.61 -7.99 2.77
CA ASP A 21 -12.12 -9.24 3.31
C ASP A 21 -13.64 -9.12 3.49
N GLY A 22 -14.41 -9.69 2.56
CA GLY A 22 -15.85 -9.45 2.46
C GLY A 22 -16.16 -7.97 2.26
N ALA A 23 -16.95 -7.39 3.18
CA ALA A 23 -17.28 -5.96 3.19
C ALA A 23 -16.25 -5.10 3.95
N ALA A 24 -15.23 -5.72 4.56
CA ALA A 24 -14.20 -5.02 5.29
C ALA A 24 -13.07 -4.58 4.36
N GLU A 25 -12.58 -3.36 4.53
CA GLU A 25 -11.64 -2.74 3.61
C GLU A 25 -10.37 -2.29 4.33
N PHE A 26 -9.26 -2.38 3.62
CA PHE A 26 -7.95 -1.94 4.06
C PHE A 26 -7.30 -1.10 2.98
N THR A 27 -7.04 0.17 3.30
CA THR A 27 -6.29 1.06 2.41
C THR A 27 -5.04 1.50 3.14
N HIS A 28 -3.89 1.44 2.48
CA HIS A 28 -2.62 1.74 3.13
C HIS A 28 -1.58 2.29 2.15
N CYS A 29 -0.61 3.02 2.69
CA CYS A 29 0.59 3.44 1.98
C CYS A 29 1.80 3.40 2.88
N TYR A 30 2.97 3.47 2.24
CA TYR A 30 4.26 3.40 2.90
C TYR A 30 5.02 4.71 2.69
N THR A 31 5.71 5.17 3.72
CA THR A 31 6.73 6.20 3.55
C THR A 31 7.92 5.64 2.75
N LYS A 32 8.78 6.52 2.27
CA LYS A 32 10.11 6.10 1.81
C LYS A 32 10.85 5.39 2.96
N THR A 33 11.73 4.46 2.60
CA THR A 33 12.62 3.81 3.55
C THR A 33 13.63 4.82 4.08
N LEU A 34 13.73 4.93 5.40
CA LEU A 34 14.70 5.73 6.13
C LEU A 34 16.03 4.99 6.27
N PRO A 35 17.14 5.68 6.58
CA PRO A 35 18.41 5.03 6.88
C PRO A 35 18.27 3.92 7.93
N GLY A 36 18.93 2.79 7.71
CA GLY A 36 18.79 1.60 8.56
C GLY A 36 17.59 0.71 8.22
N GLY A 37 16.83 1.00 7.15
CA GLY A 37 15.78 0.11 6.64
C GLY A 37 14.40 0.32 7.28
N PHE A 38 14.26 1.29 8.19
CA PHE A 38 13.01 1.59 8.87
C PHE A 38 12.05 2.40 7.97
N PHE A 39 10.74 2.20 8.12
CA PHE A 39 9.72 2.94 7.38
C PHE A 39 8.41 2.93 8.18
N PHE A 40 7.50 3.84 7.85
CA PHE A 40 6.14 3.85 8.39
C PHE A 40 5.14 3.34 7.36
N GLU A 41 4.12 2.68 7.87
CA GLU A 41 2.91 2.33 7.13
C GLU A 41 1.75 3.13 7.72
N ILE A 42 1.03 3.87 6.87
CA ILE A 42 -0.18 4.59 7.25
C ILE A 42 -1.35 3.75 6.77
N VAL A 43 -2.26 3.42 7.70
CA VAL A 43 -3.35 2.50 7.45
C VAL A 43 -4.70 3.13 7.75
N GLU A 44 -5.68 2.78 6.92
CA GLU A 44 -7.09 2.99 7.17
C GLU A 44 -7.82 1.65 7.10
N ARG A 45 -8.58 1.33 8.16
CA ARG A 45 -9.36 0.11 8.29
C ARG A 45 -10.83 0.48 8.37
N ARG A 46 -11.64 -0.10 7.49
CA ARG A 46 -13.10 0.08 7.48
C ARG A 46 -13.80 -1.27 7.59
N GLY A 47 -15.02 -1.27 8.12
CA GLY A 47 -15.83 -2.50 8.22
C GLY A 47 -15.23 -3.59 9.12
N GLY A 48 -14.29 -3.25 10.00
CA GLY A 48 -13.68 -4.21 10.93
C GLY A 48 -12.56 -5.07 10.35
N TYR A 49 -11.89 -4.64 9.27
CA TYR A 49 -10.81 -5.42 8.63
C TYR A 49 -9.67 -5.73 9.62
N ARG A 50 -9.37 -7.04 9.80
CA ARG A 50 -8.41 -7.55 10.82
C ARG A 50 -7.07 -8.03 10.25
N GLY A 51 -6.94 -8.12 8.93
CA GLY A 51 -5.72 -8.58 8.27
C GLY A 51 -4.59 -7.53 8.28
N TYR A 52 -3.49 -7.82 7.60
CA TYR A 52 -2.35 -6.90 7.47
C TYR A 52 -2.04 -6.53 6.01
N GLY A 53 -2.94 -6.79 5.07
CA GLY A 53 -2.69 -6.55 3.65
C GLY A 53 -1.52 -7.38 3.11
N ALA A 54 -1.39 -8.64 3.54
CA ALA A 54 -0.26 -9.50 3.18
C ALA A 54 -0.08 -9.64 1.65
N ALA A 55 -1.18 -9.60 0.89
CA ALA A 55 -1.18 -9.61 -0.57
C ALA A 55 -0.38 -8.43 -1.19
N ASN A 56 -0.25 -7.32 -0.46
CA ASN A 56 0.45 -6.11 -0.92
C ASN A 56 1.95 -6.12 -0.58
N ALA A 57 2.43 -7.10 0.20
CA ALA A 57 3.84 -7.16 0.61
C ALA A 57 4.83 -7.24 -0.58
N PRO A 58 4.61 -8.05 -1.64
CA PRO A 58 5.50 -8.07 -2.81
C PRO A 58 5.55 -6.73 -3.55
N ILE A 59 4.42 -6.02 -3.62
CA ILE A 59 4.33 -4.71 -4.28
C ILE A 59 5.14 -3.67 -3.51
N ARG A 60 5.05 -3.66 -2.17
CA ARG A 60 5.90 -2.82 -1.31
C ARG A 60 7.38 -3.09 -1.57
N LEU A 61 7.80 -4.35 -1.56
CA LEU A 61 9.21 -4.72 -1.76
C LEU A 61 9.72 -4.24 -3.12
N ALA A 62 8.93 -4.44 -4.18
CA ALA A 62 9.29 -3.95 -5.52
C ALA A 62 9.40 -2.42 -5.58
N ALA A 63 8.47 -1.70 -4.93
CA ALA A 63 8.50 -0.24 -4.87
C ALA A 63 9.73 0.29 -4.11
N GLN A 64 10.05 -0.30 -2.94
CA GLN A 64 11.23 0.02 -2.14
C GLN A 64 12.52 -0.26 -2.92
N ALA A 65 12.63 -1.42 -3.58
CA ALA A 65 13.80 -1.78 -4.39
C ALA A 65 13.99 -0.86 -5.60
N ARG A 66 12.90 -0.39 -6.22
CA ARG A 66 12.97 0.59 -7.32
C ARG A 66 13.51 1.94 -6.83
N LEU A 67 13.03 2.42 -5.69
CA LEU A 67 13.48 3.70 -5.13
C LEU A 67 14.92 3.64 -4.64
N ALA A 68 15.34 2.54 -4.01
CA ALA A 68 16.72 2.35 -3.57
C ALA A 68 17.71 2.41 -4.73
N ARG A 69 17.37 1.80 -5.88
CA ARG A 69 18.18 1.91 -7.11
C ARG A 69 18.27 3.34 -7.64
N ALA A 70 17.17 4.09 -7.59
CA ALA A 70 17.15 5.48 -8.06
C ALA A 70 17.98 6.44 -7.20
N LEU A 71 18.20 6.13 -5.92
CA LEU A 71 19.04 6.93 -5.01
C LEU A 71 20.53 6.55 -5.07
N ALA A 72 20.87 5.44 -5.73
CA ALA A 72 22.24 4.94 -5.85
C ALA A 72 22.94 5.39 -7.15
N VAL A 73 22.29 6.23 -7.95
CA VAL A 73 22.79 6.86 -9.18
C VAL A 73 22.93 8.36 -8.92
#